data_AF-A0AAW1DB11-F1
#
_entry.id   AF-A0AAW1DB11-F1
#
_cell.length_a   1.000
_cell.length_b   1.000
_cell.length_c   1.000
_cell.angle_alpha   90.00
_cell.angle_beta   90.00
_cell.angle_gamma   90.00
#
_symmetry.space_group_name_H-M   'P 1'
#
loop_
_entity.id
_entity.type
_entity.pdbx_description
1 polymer ?
#
loop_
_entity_poly.entity_id
_entity_poly.type
_entity_poly.pdbx_seq_one_letter_code
_entity_poly.pdbx_strand_id
1 'polypeptide(L)'
;MTSLSLEQMEDSCKRQYITLNGTIEEITIVLSDTDKYHMRNIGDLRELSGKIKVFMNGKLKQLIELIGRLKLIETGVQPQSDPPLFINDVQGYYDLTMIEARNIEQRIKDLMPKAIGGKLQSADNGSATSLNRPC
;
A
#
# COMPACT_ATOMS: atom_id res chain seq x y z
N MET A 1 23.02 14.38 4.02
CA MET A 1 21.86 13.50 4.21
C MET A 1 21.66 13.35 5.71
N THR A 2 20.52 13.78 6.25
CA THR A 2 20.16 13.55 7.65
C THR A 2 19.70 12.09 7.80
N SER A 3 20.47 11.25 8.49
CA SER A 3 20.04 9.88 8.81
C SER A 3 18.88 9.94 9.81
N LEU A 4 17.88 9.08 9.63
CA LEU A 4 16.78 8.95 10.59
C LEU A 4 17.27 8.17 11.81
N SER A 5 16.72 8.45 12.99
CA SER A 5 16.93 7.59 14.15
C SER A 5 16.15 6.28 14.01
N LEU A 6 16.57 5.23 14.73
CA LEU A 6 15.85 3.94 14.74
C LEU A 6 14.38 4.08 15.20
N GLU A 7 14.11 5.00 16.12
CA GLU A 7 12.74 5.31 16.56
C GLU A 7 11.91 5.94 15.44
N GLN A 8 12.48 6.89 14.70
CA GLN A 8 11.81 7.50 13.56
C GLN A 8 11.54 6.48 12.44
N MET A 9 12.48 5.56 12.19
CA MET A 9 12.28 4.47 11.24
C MET A 9 11.15 3.53 11.66
N GLU A 10 11.12 3.14 12.93
CA GLU A 10 10.10 2.24 13.48
C GLU A 10 8.70 2.86 13.35
N ASP A 11 8.55 4.12 13.76
CA ASP A 11 7.29 4.85 13.66
C ASP A 11 6.84 5.03 12.22
N SER A 12 7.77 5.30 11.31
CA SER A 12 7.50 5.35 9.88
C SER A 12 7.00 4.01 9.36
N CYS A 13 7.63 2.90 9.74
CA CYS A 13 7.21 1.56 9.32
C CYS A 13 5.80 1.21 9.85
N LYS A 14 5.50 1.56 11.11
CA LYS A 14 4.18 1.36 11.72
C LYS A 14 3.09 2.14 11.00
N ARG A 15 3.34 3.43 10.71
CA ARG A 15 2.40 4.25 9.92
C ARG A 15 2.15 3.63 8.55
N GLN A 16 3.21 3.22 7.85
CA GLN A 16 3.09 2.58 6.55
C GLN A 16 2.25 1.30 6.61
N TYR A 17 2.46 0.47 7.64
CA TYR A 17 1.68 -0.75 7.83
C TYR A 17 0.19 -0.45 8.00
N ILE A 18 -0.16 0.52 8.85
CA ILE A 18 -1.56 0.92 9.10
C ILE A 18 -2.20 1.40 7.80
N THR A 19 -1.53 2.29 7.05
CA THR A 19 -2.02 2.82 5.78
C THR A 19 -2.29 1.69 4.77
N LEU A 20 -1.31 0.81 4.56
CA LEU A 20 -1.41 -0.27 3.59
C LEU A 20 -2.46 -1.32 3.99
N ASN A 21 -2.62 -1.59 5.28
CA ASN A 21 -3.68 -2.48 5.78
C ASN A 21 -5.06 -1.90 5.47
N GLY A 22 -5.29 -0.62 5.76
CA GLY A 22 -6.53 0.07 5.42
C GLY A 22 -6.82 0.03 3.92
N THR A 23 -5.81 0.21 3.07
CA THR A 23 -5.99 0.07 1.62
C THR A 23 -6.39 -1.35 1.20
N ILE A 24 -5.85 -2.40 1.83
CA ILE A 24 -6.28 -3.78 1.53
C ILE A 24 -7.76 -3.98 1.87
N GLU A 25 -8.22 -3.43 2.99
CA GLU A 25 -9.62 -3.50 3.41
C GLU A 25 -10.53 -2.79 2.40
N GLU A 26 -10.16 -1.58 1.97
CA GLU A 26 -10.89 -0.85 0.92
C GLU A 26 -10.93 -1.62 -0.40
N ILE A 27 -9.80 -2.17 -0.86
CA ILE A 27 -9.76 -3.01 -2.07
C ILE A 27 -10.68 -4.22 -1.90
N THR A 28 -10.72 -4.84 -0.72
CA THR A 28 -11.57 -6.01 -0.45
C THR A 28 -13.05 -5.66 -0.53
N ILE A 29 -13.45 -4.50 0.02
CA ILE A 29 -14.82 -3.97 -0.11
C ILE A 29 -15.16 -3.76 -1.58
N VAL A 30 -14.31 -3.05 -2.33
CA VAL A 30 -14.53 -2.81 -3.76
C VAL A 30 -14.69 -4.13 -4.52
N LEU A 31 -13.78 -5.09 -4.30
CA LEU A 31 -13.83 -6.40 -4.95
C LEU A 31 -15.07 -7.22 -4.60
N SER A 32 -15.67 -7.00 -3.43
CA SER A 32 -16.89 -7.69 -2.97
C SER A 32 -18.16 -7.05 -3.53
N ASP A 33 -18.14 -5.72 -3.71
CA ASP A 33 -19.25 -4.91 -4.23
C ASP A 33 -19.32 -4.86 -5.77
N THR A 34 -18.30 -5.35 -6.47
CA THR A 34 -18.24 -5.18 -7.94
C THR A 34 -19.06 -6.24 -8.67
N ASP A 35 -20.28 -5.87 -9.07
CA ASP A 35 -21.03 -6.56 -10.14
C ASP A 35 -20.27 -6.44 -11.46
N LYS A 36 -19.59 -7.52 -11.87
CA LYS A 36 -19.10 -7.97 -13.21
C LYS A 36 -18.64 -6.99 -14.32
N TYR A 37 -18.80 -5.67 -14.23
CA TYR A 37 -18.72 -4.73 -15.35
C TYR A 37 -17.31 -4.21 -15.68
N HIS A 38 -16.30 -4.42 -14.82
CA HIS A 38 -14.92 -3.97 -15.07
C HIS A 38 -13.86 -5.03 -14.74
N MET A 39 -13.94 -6.20 -15.38
CA MET A 39 -13.03 -7.33 -15.15
C MET A 39 -11.53 -6.97 -15.18
N ARG A 40 -11.12 -6.00 -16.00
CA ARG A 40 -9.71 -5.56 -16.06
C ARG A 40 -9.26 -4.85 -14.78
N ASN A 41 -10.06 -3.90 -14.27
CA ASN A 41 -9.75 -3.18 -13.03
C ASN A 41 -9.78 -4.11 -11.81
N ILE A 42 -10.66 -5.13 -11.82
CA ILE A 42 -10.72 -6.17 -10.77
C ILE A 42 -9.42 -6.98 -10.74
N GLY A 43 -8.90 -7.38 -11.91
CA GLY A 43 -7.62 -8.08 -12.02
C GLY A 43 -6.47 -7.26 -11.45
N ASP A 44 -6.38 -5.99 -11.87
CA ASP A 44 -5.33 -5.07 -11.41
C ASP A 44 -5.40 -4.78 -9.90
N LEU A 45 -6.62 -4.65 -9.34
CA LEU A 45 -6.83 -4.49 -7.90
C LEU A 45 -6.46 -5.73 -7.09
N ARG A 46 -6.80 -6.93 -7.57
CA ARG A 46 -6.39 -8.19 -6.94
C ARG A 46 -4.88 -8.35 -6.93
N GLU A 47 -4.23 -8.04 -8.05
CA GLU A 47 -2.78 -8.07 -8.16
C GLU A 47 -2.13 -7.05 -7.22
N LEU A 48 -2.65 -5.82 -7.18
CA LEU A 48 -2.19 -4.77 -6.27
C LEU A 48 -2.34 -5.21 -4.81
N SER A 49 -3.51 -5.73 -4.41
CA SER A 49 -3.76 -6.25 -3.06
C SER A 49 -2.75 -7.35 -2.69
N GLY A 50 -2.49 -8.29 -3.61
CA GLY A 50 -1.47 -9.33 -3.41
C GLY A 50 -0.08 -8.75 -3.20
N LYS A 51 0.33 -7.77 -4.01
CA LYS A 51 1.62 -7.09 -3.88
C LYS A 51 1.75 -6.32 -2.56
N ILE A 52 0.70 -5.62 -2.12
CA ILE A 52 0.68 -4.95 -0.82
C ILE A 52 0.86 -5.97 0.31
N LYS A 53 0.14 -7.10 0.28
CA LYS A 53 0.26 -8.17 1.29
C LYS A 53 1.66 -8.77 1.34
N VAL A 54 2.28 -9.03 0.19
CA VAL A 54 3.66 -9.55 0.11
C VAL A 54 4.65 -8.53 0.64
N PHE A 55 4.51 -7.26 0.28
CA PHE A 55 5.37 -6.18 0.77
C PHE A 55 5.28 -6.04 2.29
N MET A 56 4.06 -5.97 2.85
CA MET A 56 3.83 -5.83 4.28
C MET A 56 4.37 -7.01 5.09
N ASN A 57 4.02 -8.24 4.69
CA ASN A 57 4.40 -9.45 5.43
C ASN A 57 5.85 -9.89 5.17
N GLY A 58 6.47 -9.41 4.10
CA GLY A 58 7.86 -9.66 3.77
C GLY A 58 8.74 -8.51 4.23
N LYS A 59 8.95 -7.53 3.34
CA LYS A 59 9.97 -6.49 3.51
C LYS A 59 9.72 -5.58 4.71
N LEU A 60 8.50 -5.08 4.85
CA LEU A 60 8.16 -4.15 5.93
C LEU A 60 8.26 -4.82 7.31
N LYS A 61 7.75 -6.05 7.44
CA LYS A 61 7.88 -6.83 8.68
C LYS A 61 9.34 -7.12 9.03
N GLN A 62 10.15 -7.57 8.06
CA GLN A 62 11.57 -7.84 8.27
C GLN A 62 12.33 -6.57 8.71
N LEU A 63 12.01 -5.42 8.12
CA LEU A 63 12.62 -4.15 8.50
C LEU A 63 12.30 -3.78 9.95
N ILE A 64 11.04 -3.95 10.38
CA ILE A 64 10.64 -3.73 11.78
C ILE A 64 11.41 -4.65 12.72
N GLU A 65 11.57 -5.93 12.37
CA GLU A 65 12.33 -6.90 13.16
C GLU A 65 13.81 -6.52 13.25
N LEU A 66 14.44 -6.07 12.15
CA LEU A 66 15.82 -5.62 12.13
C LEU A 66 16.04 -4.36 12.98
N ILE A 67 15.14 -3.38 12.88
CA ILE A 67 15.17 -2.18 13.73
C ILE A 67 15.06 -2.59 15.20
N GLY A 68 14.13 -3.48 15.54
CA GLY A 68 13.96 -3.98 16.90
C GLY A 68 15.22 -4.68 17.44
N ARG A 69 15.83 -5.56 16.64
CA ARG A 69 17.09 -6.24 17.02
C ARG A 69 18.22 -5.25 17.24
N LEU A 70 18.41 -4.30 16.32
CA LEU A 70 19.47 -3.31 16.44
C LEU A 70 19.29 -2.44 17.69
N LYS A 71 18.06 -2.05 18.03
CA LYS A 71 17.78 -1.33 19.29
C LYS A 71 18.17 -2.16 20.52
N LEU A 72 17.89 -3.46 20.54
CA LEU A 72 18.30 -4.35 21.63
C LEU A 72 19.82 -4.48 21.74
N ILE A 73 20.53 -4.47 20.61
CA ILE A 73 21.99 -4.50 20.56
C ILE A 73 22.59 -3.18 21.06
N GLU A 74 22.10 -2.03 20.56
CA GLU A 74 22.59 -0.70 20.95
C GLU A 74 22.35 -0.39 22.44
N THR A 75 21.30 -0.96 23.02
CA THR A 75 21.00 -0.84 24.46
C THR A 75 21.73 -1.87 25.33
N GLY A 76 22.53 -2.75 24.73
CA GLY A 76 23.29 -3.80 25.42
C GLY A 76 22.44 -4.95 25.97
N VAL A 77 21.15 -5.02 25.61
CA VAL A 77 20.23 -6.09 26.02
C VAL A 77 20.52 -7.38 25.28
N GLN A 78 20.86 -7.30 23.99
CA GLN A 78 21.28 -8.44 23.18
C GLN A 78 22.74 -8.31 22.72
N PRO A 79 23.49 -9.41 22.64
CA PRO A 79 24.80 -9.41 22.00
C PRO A 79 24.67 -9.14 20.50
N GLN A 80 25.73 -8.63 19.89
CA GLN A 80 25.81 -8.46 18.44
C GLN A 80 25.60 -9.81 17.72
N SER A 81 24.93 -9.78 16.57
CA SER A 81 24.69 -10.96 15.73
C SER A 81 25.93 -11.38 14.95
N ASP A 82 25.94 -12.62 14.46
CA ASP A 82 26.88 -13.11 13.45
C ASP A 82 26.10 -13.51 12.18
N PRO A 83 26.23 -12.78 11.06
CA PRO A 83 27.11 -11.61 10.87
C PRO A 83 26.64 -10.37 11.66
N PRO A 84 27.54 -9.39 11.92
CA PRO A 84 27.20 -8.17 12.66
C PRO A 84 26.14 -7.35 11.93
N LEU A 85 25.15 -6.87 12.68
CA LEU A 85 24.12 -5.95 12.19
C LEU A 85 24.55 -4.51 12.48
N PHE A 86 24.68 -3.69 11.42
CA PHE A 86 25.02 -2.28 11.55
C PHE A 86 23.86 -1.36 11.18
N ILE A 87 23.84 -0.17 11.78
CA ILE A 87 22.83 0.86 11.48
C ILE A 87 22.80 1.27 10.02
N ASN A 88 23.94 1.26 9.34
CA ASN A 88 24.03 1.59 7.91
C ASN A 88 23.30 0.57 7.03
N ASP A 89 23.34 -0.72 7.39
CA ASP A 89 22.62 -1.77 6.67
C ASP A 89 21.11 -1.62 6.85
N VAL A 90 20.69 -1.32 8.09
CA VAL A 90 19.28 -1.07 8.41
C VAL A 90 18.77 0.19 7.71
N GLN A 91 19.54 1.28 7.69
CA GLN A 91 19.21 2.51 6.96
C GLN A 91 19.09 2.25 5.46
N GLY A 92 20.04 1.52 4.86
CA GLY A 92 19.97 1.17 3.45
C GLY A 92 18.73 0.33 3.12
N TYR A 93 18.41 -0.65 3.97
CA TYR A 93 17.20 -1.45 3.80
C TYR A 93 15.91 -0.64 4.01
N TYR A 94 15.91 0.30 4.95
CA TYR A 94 14.83 1.25 5.16
C TYR A 94 14.57 2.08 3.90
N ASP A 95 15.62 2.68 3.32
CA ASP A 95 15.49 3.54 2.14
C ASP A 95 14.88 2.79 0.95
N LEU A 96 15.36 1.57 0.69
CA LEU A 96 14.83 0.70 -0.36
C LEU A 96 13.36 0.32 -0.10
N THR A 97 13.04 -0.04 1.14
CA THR A 97 11.67 -0.38 1.54
C THR A 97 10.72 0.80 1.36
N MET A 98 11.15 2.02 1.70
CA MET A 98 10.34 3.22 1.54
C MET A 98 10.19 3.67 0.08
N ILE A 99 11.14 3.36 -0.80
CA ILE A 99 10.99 3.57 -2.25
C ILE A 99 9.90 2.65 -2.80
N GLU A 100 9.90 1.38 -2.41
CA GLU A 100 8.87 0.43 -2.85
C GLU A 100 7.49 0.76 -2.30
N ALA A 101 7.40 1.20 -1.04
CA ALA A 101 6.17 1.73 -0.46
C ALA A 101 5.60 2.87 -1.30
N ARG A 102 6.43 3.84 -1.71
CA ARG A 102 6.01 4.95 -2.60
C ARG A 102 5.51 4.47 -3.96
N ASN A 103 6.15 3.45 -4.55
CA ASN A 103 5.70 2.87 -5.81
C ASN A 103 4.33 2.18 -5.67
N ILE A 104 4.10 1.50 -4.54
CA ILE A 104 2.80 0.90 -4.20
C ILE A 104 1.74 1.99 -4.04
N GLU A 105 2.04 3.05 -3.29
CA GLU A 105 1.13 4.20 -3.09
C GLU A 105 0.75 4.87 -4.40
N GLN A 106 1.70 5.03 -5.32
CA GLN A 106 1.40 5.60 -6.64
C GLN A 106 0.42 4.71 -7.41
N ARG A 107 0.61 3.38 -7.39
CA ARG A 107 -0.33 2.44 -8.02
C ARG A 107 -1.71 2.45 -7.37
N ILE A 108 -1.79 2.63 -6.05
CA ILE A 108 -3.05 2.79 -5.33
C ILE A 108 -3.78 4.04 -5.84
N LYS A 109 -3.09 5.19 -5.91
CA LYS A 109 -3.65 6.45 -6.43
C LYS A 109 -4.13 6.34 -7.87
N ASP A 110 -3.46 5.55 -8.70
CA ASP A 110 -3.81 5.40 -10.11
C ASP A 110 -5.01 4.45 -10.35
N LEU A 111 -5.18 3.44 -9.50
CA LEU A 111 -6.15 2.35 -9.70
C LEU A 111 -7.43 2.51 -8.87
N MET A 112 -7.33 2.94 -7.61
CA MET A 112 -8.49 3.05 -6.70
C MET A 112 -9.59 3.97 -7.25
N PRO A 113 -9.30 5.19 -7.73
CA PRO A 113 -10.34 6.07 -8.27
C PRO A 113 -11.03 5.51 -9.51
N LYS A 114 -10.31 4.74 -10.35
CA LYS A 114 -10.89 4.12 -11.56
C LYS A 114 -11.84 2.98 -11.23
N ALA A 115 -11.59 2.27 -10.13
CA ALA A 115 -12.47 1.21 -9.67
C ALA A 115 -13.74 1.74 -8.99
N ILE A 116 -13.63 2.87 -8.27
CA ILE A 116 -14.76 3.48 -7.55
C ILE A 116 -15.57 4.43 -8.48
N GLY A 117 -14.88 5.21 -9.31
CA GLY A 117 -15.45 6.24 -10.19
C GLY A 117 -16.29 5.71 -11.36
N GLY A 118 -16.20 4.40 -11.68
CA GLY A 118 -17.12 3.75 -12.61
C GLY A 118 -18.59 3.81 -12.17
N LYS A 119 -18.87 4.08 -10.88
CA LYS A 119 -20.23 4.27 -10.37
C LYS A 119 -20.90 5.58 -10.81
N LEU A 120 -20.19 6.59 -11.34
CA LEU A 120 -20.78 7.89 -11.70
C LEU A 120 -21.04 8.13 -13.21
N GLN A 121 -20.58 7.25 -14.10
CA GLN A 121 -20.73 7.47 -15.56
C GLN A 121 -21.82 6.64 -16.25
N SER A 122 -22.65 5.91 -15.49
CA SER A 122 -23.76 5.11 -16.06
C SER A 122 -25.16 5.70 -15.81
N ALA A 123 -25.25 6.97 -15.36
CA ALA A 123 -26.52 7.63 -15.08
C ALA A 123 -26.77 8.84 -15.99
N ASP A 124 -26.47 8.73 -17.28
CA ASP A 124 -27.02 9.65 -18.29
C ASP A 124 -27.09 8.95 -19.64
N ASN A 125 -28.08 8.05 -19.78
CA ASN A 125 -28.58 7.59 -21.08
C ASN A 125 -29.93 6.93 -20.88
N GLY A 126 -30.97 7.76 -20.81
CA GLY A 126 -32.34 7.31 -21.02
C GLY A 126 -33.34 7.93 -20.06
N SER A 127 -33.88 9.10 -20.43
CA SER A 127 -35.33 9.30 -20.50
C SER A 127 -35.67 10.71 -21.00
N ALA A 128 -36.03 10.82 -22.27
CA ALA A 128 -37.02 11.78 -22.74
C ALA A 128 -37.52 11.34 -24.12
N THR A 129 -38.39 10.33 -24.13
CA THR A 129 -39.21 10.03 -25.31
C THR A 129 -40.41 10.97 -25.33
N SER A 130 -40.56 11.69 -26.45
CA SER A 130 -41.81 12.10 -27.09
C SER A 130 -42.51 13.38 -26.60
N LEU A 131 -42.65 14.39 -27.47
CA LEU A 131 -43.88 14.60 -28.27
C LEU A 131 -43.75 15.83 -29.20
N ASN A 132 -43.87 15.61 -30.53
CA ASN A 132 -44.66 16.37 -31.53
C ASN A 132 -44.50 17.91 -31.66
N ARG A 133 -44.30 18.51 -32.85
CA ARG A 133 -44.96 18.29 -34.17
C ARG A 133 -44.21 19.01 -35.33
N PRO A 134 -44.58 18.75 -36.60
CA PRO A 134 -43.96 19.26 -37.82
C PRO A 134 -44.62 20.53 -38.40
N CYS A 135 -43.86 21.21 -39.28
CA CYS A 135 -44.17 22.39 -40.09
C CYS A 135 -44.41 23.70 -39.33
#